data_AF-A0A9P7FWH2-F1
#
_entry.id   AF-A0A9P7FWH2-F1
#
_cell.length_a   1.000
_cell.length_b   1.000
_cell.length_c   1.000
_cell.angle_alpha   90.00
_cell.angle_beta   90.00
_cell.angle_gamma   90.00
#
_symmetry.space_group_name_H-M   'P 1'
#
loop_
_entity.id
_entity.type
_entity.pdbx_description
1 polymer ?
#
loop_
_entity_poly.entity_id
_entity_poly.type
_entity_poly.pdbx_seq_one_letter_code
_entity_poly.pdbx_strand_id
1 'polypeptide(L)'
;MSKSKDLPGPSHGESHTNLARGAAAQRRAELYHGNFGIEALLKNKKAVAVAAFASIGGFLYGYQQGVLGGTFTKPAFQSKFPTTTEATVQSLLTAILQIGGYLGSLTAGLFGEVYSRKHTLMSGALWVVLGSFLCAGAQNLAFLYAGRFFTGVGVGTLAGIGFLYNAELAPPEIRD
;
A
#
# COMPACT_ATOMS: atom_id res chain seq x y z
N MET A 1 -7.28 15.09 -58.87
CA MET A 1 -7.39 16.03 -57.73
C MET A 1 -7.28 15.22 -56.44
N SER A 2 -6.06 14.95 -55.97
CA SER A 2 -5.83 14.42 -54.62
C SER A 2 -4.48 14.95 -54.14
N LYS A 3 -4.54 15.84 -53.17
CA LYS A 3 -3.41 16.58 -52.60
C LYS A 3 -2.92 15.75 -51.41
N SER A 4 -1.92 14.91 -51.60
CA SER A 4 -1.20 14.25 -50.50
C SER A 4 -0.47 15.34 -49.71
N LYS A 5 -0.94 15.63 -48.50
CA LYS A 5 -0.24 16.51 -47.56
C LYS A 5 1.02 15.80 -47.08
N ASP A 6 2.16 16.28 -47.52
CA ASP A 6 3.45 15.96 -46.94
C ASP A 6 3.45 16.38 -45.45
N LEU A 7 3.46 15.39 -44.57
CA LEU A 7 3.75 15.58 -43.15
C LEU A 7 5.26 15.85 -43.02
N PRO A 8 5.69 16.85 -42.25
CA PRO A 8 7.11 17.08 -42.01
C PRO A 8 7.71 15.84 -41.34
N GLY A 9 8.70 15.23 -42.00
CA GLY A 9 9.45 14.10 -41.47
C GLY A 9 10.12 14.47 -40.14
N PRO A 10 10.34 13.48 -39.25
CA PRO A 10 10.85 13.71 -37.90
C PRO A 10 12.14 14.54 -37.95
N SER A 11 12.17 15.61 -37.14
CA SER A 11 13.29 16.54 -37.09
C SER A 11 14.57 15.79 -36.68
N HIS A 12 15.72 16.19 -37.24
CA HIS A 12 16.98 15.43 -37.11
C HIS A 12 17.38 15.13 -35.65
N GLY A 13 16.96 15.97 -34.69
CA GLY A 13 17.17 15.76 -33.25
C GLY A 13 16.25 14.72 -32.58
N GLU A 14 15.04 14.51 -33.08
CA GLU A 14 14.11 13.50 -32.53
C GLU A 14 14.55 12.08 -32.86
N SER A 15 15.20 11.86 -34.01
CA SER A 15 15.70 10.55 -34.41
C SER A 15 16.83 10.06 -33.48
N HIS A 16 17.81 10.91 -33.15
CA HIS A 16 18.90 10.57 -32.23
C HIS A 16 18.42 10.34 -30.79
N THR A 17 17.42 11.09 -30.34
CA THR A 17 16.86 10.95 -28.98
C THR A 17 16.05 9.65 -28.83
N ASN A 18 15.31 9.26 -29.87
CA ASN A 18 14.60 7.99 -29.92
C ASN A 18 15.55 6.79 -30.06
N LEU A 19 16.64 6.92 -30.82
CA LEU A 19 17.70 5.92 -30.91
C LEU A 19 18.45 5.74 -29.58
N ALA A 20 18.75 6.83 -28.87
CA ALA A 20 19.40 6.77 -27.56
C ALA A 20 18.48 6.17 -26.47
N ARG A 21 17.18 6.50 -26.50
CA ARG A 21 16.17 5.87 -25.63
C ARG A 21 16.00 4.38 -25.96
N GLY A 22 15.97 4.02 -27.24
CA GLY A 22 15.93 2.64 -27.72
C GLY A 22 17.17 1.84 -27.30
N ALA A 23 18.37 2.41 -27.43
CA ALA A 23 19.63 1.78 -27.03
C ALA A 23 19.76 1.64 -25.50
N ALA A 24 19.25 2.59 -24.71
CA ALA A 24 19.21 2.50 -23.26
C ALA A 24 18.17 1.45 -22.76
N ALA A 25 17.05 1.31 -23.48
CA ALA A 25 16.06 0.26 -23.23
C ALA A 25 16.61 -1.13 -23.65
N GLN A 26 17.31 -1.21 -24.78
CA GLN A 26 17.96 -2.44 -25.27
C GLN A 26 19.14 -2.87 -24.38
N ARG A 27 19.97 -1.95 -23.89
CA ARG A 27 21.03 -2.27 -22.89
C ARG A 27 20.46 -2.75 -21.57
N ARG A 28 19.30 -2.24 -21.15
CA ARG A 28 18.60 -2.75 -19.97
C ARG A 28 18.11 -4.16 -20.25
N ALA A 29 17.45 -4.40 -21.39
CA ALA A 29 17.03 -5.74 -21.79
C ALA A 29 18.21 -6.74 -21.86
N GLU A 30 19.37 -6.35 -22.41
CA GLU A 30 20.60 -7.17 -22.44
C GLU A 30 21.18 -7.49 -21.06
N LEU A 31 21.12 -6.56 -20.12
CA LEU A 31 21.53 -6.81 -18.72
C LEU A 31 20.62 -7.81 -18.00
N TYR A 32 19.40 -8.03 -18.51
CA TYR A 32 18.41 -8.95 -17.95
C TYR A 32 18.26 -10.26 -18.75
N HIS A 33 18.92 -10.41 -19.91
CA HIS A 33 18.78 -11.55 -20.83
C HIS A 33 19.32 -12.92 -20.35
N GLY A 34 19.68 -13.10 -19.07
CA GLY A 34 20.29 -14.36 -18.61
C GLY A 34 19.94 -14.86 -17.21
N ASN A 35 19.28 -14.05 -16.37
CA ASN A 35 18.96 -14.45 -15.01
C ASN A 35 17.50 -14.07 -14.73
N PHE A 36 16.56 -14.91 -15.17
CA PHE A 36 15.16 -14.86 -14.72
C PHE A 36 14.99 -15.95 -13.65
N GLY A 37 14.80 -15.54 -12.41
CA GLY A 37 14.64 -16.45 -11.26
C GLY A 37 14.87 -15.78 -9.92
N ILE A 38 14.61 -16.50 -8.83
CA ILE A 38 14.78 -16.03 -7.44
C ILE A 38 16.19 -15.45 -7.22
N GLU A 39 17.22 -15.99 -7.87
CA GLU A 39 18.60 -15.50 -7.78
C GLU A 39 18.79 -14.07 -8.31
N ALA A 40 18.09 -13.70 -9.38
CA ALA A 40 18.15 -12.36 -9.96
C ALA A 40 17.43 -11.33 -9.08
N LEU A 41 16.32 -11.74 -8.47
CA LEU A 41 15.61 -10.98 -7.44
C LEU A 41 16.49 -10.77 -6.21
N LEU A 42 17.11 -11.83 -5.68
CA LEU A 42 18.01 -11.77 -4.52
C LEU A 42 19.27 -10.94 -4.78
N LYS A 43 19.77 -10.90 -6.02
CA LYS A 43 20.88 -10.00 -6.42
C LYS A 43 20.49 -8.52 -6.27
N ASN A 44 19.23 -8.18 -6.53
CA ASN A 44 18.71 -6.83 -6.41
C ASN A 44 18.19 -6.56 -4.99
N LYS A 45 19.13 -6.41 -4.04
CA LYS A 45 18.84 -6.19 -2.60
C LYS A 45 17.81 -5.08 -2.32
N LYS A 46 17.77 -4.04 -3.17
CA LYS A 46 16.81 -2.94 -3.06
C LYS A 46 15.38 -3.38 -3.39
N ALA A 47 15.18 -4.15 -4.46
CA ALA A 47 13.87 -4.65 -4.85
C ALA A 47 13.31 -5.63 -3.80
N VAL A 48 14.15 -6.52 -3.26
CA VAL A 48 13.77 -7.44 -2.18
C VAL A 48 13.41 -6.69 -0.90
N ALA A 49 14.18 -5.66 -0.53
CA ALA A 49 13.88 -4.85 0.64
C ALA A 49 12.53 -4.12 0.50
N VAL A 50 12.22 -3.59 -0.68
CA VAL A 50 10.94 -2.91 -0.94
C VAL A 50 9.78 -3.90 -0.93
N ALA A 51 9.93 -5.07 -1.56
CA ALA A 51 8.92 -6.13 -1.54
C ALA A 51 8.64 -6.64 -0.11
N ALA A 52 9.69 -6.76 0.71
CA ALA A 52 9.55 -7.10 2.12
C ALA A 52 8.80 -6.00 2.90
N PHE A 53 9.13 -4.72 2.67
CA PHE A 53 8.41 -3.59 3.27
C PHE A 53 6.94 -3.51 2.84
N ALA A 54 6.64 -3.77 1.56
CA ALA A 54 5.27 -3.83 1.06
C ALA A 54 4.48 -4.98 1.70
N SER A 55 5.13 -6.14 1.88
CA SER A 55 4.55 -7.32 2.54
C SER A 55 4.22 -7.06 4.01
N ILE A 56 4.99 -6.21 4.71
CA ILE A 56 4.69 -5.81 6.08
C ILE A 56 3.36 -5.03 6.16
N GLY A 57 3.03 -4.21 5.16
CA GLY A 57 1.75 -3.49 5.11
C GLY A 57 0.54 -4.43 5.03
N GLY A 58 0.60 -5.39 4.10
CA GLY A 58 -0.42 -6.44 3.96
C GLY A 58 -0.51 -7.35 5.19
N PHE A 59 0.65 -7.72 5.75
CA PHE A 59 0.73 -8.50 6.99
C PHE A 59 0.09 -7.76 8.17
N LEU A 60 0.37 -6.47 8.34
CA LEU A 60 -0.20 -5.65 9.40
C LEU A 60 -1.73 -5.55 9.27
N TYR A 61 -2.25 -5.44 8.06
CA TYR A 61 -3.69 -5.48 7.81
C TYR A 61 -4.30 -6.83 8.24
N GLY A 62 -3.68 -7.94 7.84
CA GLY A 62 -4.10 -9.27 8.28
C GLY A 62 -4.03 -9.44 9.80
N TYR A 63 -2.99 -8.91 10.45
CA TYR A 63 -2.83 -8.93 11.90
C TYR A 63 -3.98 -8.21 12.61
N GLN A 64 -4.41 -7.04 12.12
CA GLN A 64 -5.50 -6.27 12.72
C GLN A 64 -6.86 -7.01 12.67
N GLN A 65 -7.06 -7.86 11.66
CA GLN A 65 -8.22 -8.73 11.57
C GLN A 65 -8.11 -9.92 12.53
N GLY A 66 -6.95 -10.57 12.59
CA GLY A 66 -6.71 -11.72 13.46
C GLY A 66 -6.78 -11.38 14.96
N VAL A 67 -6.20 -10.24 15.37
CA VAL A 67 -6.20 -9.81 16.77
C VAL A 67 -7.61 -9.52 17.28
N LEU A 68 -8.51 -9.04 16.43
CA LEU A 68 -9.91 -8.77 16.81
C LEU A 68 -10.64 -10.06 17.15
N GLY A 69 -10.56 -11.06 16.27
CA GLY A 69 -11.18 -12.37 16.50
C GLY A 69 -10.68 -13.04 17.78
N GLY A 70 -9.37 -12.98 18.03
CA GLY A 70 -8.78 -13.50 19.27
C GLY A 70 -9.08 -12.67 20.52
N THR A 71 -9.54 -11.43 20.38
CA THR A 71 -9.91 -10.57 21.52
C THR A 71 -11.34 -10.83 21.98
N PHE A 72 -12.26 -11.12 21.04
CA PHE A 72 -13.65 -11.44 21.37
C PHE A 72 -13.83 -12.70 22.22
N THR A 73 -12.88 -13.64 22.13
CA THR A 73 -12.92 -14.89 22.89
C THR A 73 -12.32 -14.79 24.29
N LYS A 74 -11.70 -13.65 24.65
CA LYS A 74 -11.07 -13.48 25.97
C LYS A 74 -12.10 -13.17 27.06
N PRO A 75 -12.16 -13.96 28.15
CA PRO A 75 -13.10 -13.71 29.25
C PRO A 75 -12.94 -12.32 29.89
N ALA A 76 -11.70 -11.84 30.01
CA ALA A 76 -11.41 -10.50 30.54
C ALA A 76 -11.98 -9.37 29.65
N PHE A 77 -12.03 -9.58 28.33
CA PHE A 77 -12.58 -8.60 27.40
C PHE A 77 -14.12 -8.61 27.44
N GLN A 78 -14.73 -9.80 27.48
CA GLN A 78 -16.18 -9.94 27.63
C GLN A 78 -16.70 -9.38 28.96
N SER A 79 -15.94 -9.55 30.04
CA SER A 79 -16.28 -8.97 31.35
C SER A 79 -16.24 -7.43 31.33
N LYS A 80 -15.27 -6.84 30.60
CA LYS A 80 -15.14 -5.38 30.47
C LYS A 80 -16.13 -4.78 29.47
N PHE A 81 -16.48 -5.53 28.41
CA PHE A 81 -17.38 -5.10 27.35
C PHE A 81 -18.42 -6.20 27.05
N PRO A 82 -19.42 -6.40 27.92
CA PRO A 82 -20.38 -7.50 27.78
C PRO A 82 -21.17 -7.46 26.47
N THR A 83 -21.45 -6.26 25.94
CA THR A 83 -22.12 -6.09 24.64
C THR A 83 -21.31 -6.59 23.44
N THR A 84 -20.01 -6.91 23.59
CA THR A 84 -19.19 -7.46 22.51
C THR A 84 -19.44 -8.94 22.25
N THR A 85 -20.27 -9.64 23.05
CA THR A 85 -20.76 -10.99 22.74
C THR A 85 -21.83 -10.99 21.65
N GLU A 86 -22.49 -9.85 21.43
CA GLU A 86 -23.47 -9.68 20.37
C GLU A 86 -22.81 -9.66 18.99
N ALA A 87 -23.27 -10.51 18.08
CA ALA A 87 -22.74 -10.61 16.71
C ALA A 87 -22.81 -9.26 15.96
N THR A 88 -23.84 -8.45 16.24
CA THR A 88 -24.00 -7.10 15.68
C THR A 88 -22.86 -6.18 16.08
N VAL A 89 -22.41 -6.20 17.34
CA VAL A 89 -21.31 -5.34 17.81
C VAL A 89 -19.97 -5.78 17.23
N GLN A 90 -19.75 -7.10 17.14
CA GLN A 90 -18.52 -7.66 16.55
C GLN A 90 -18.38 -7.32 15.06
N SER A 91 -19.47 -7.46 14.31
CA SER A 91 -19.52 -7.11 12.89
C SER A 91 -19.36 -5.60 12.68
N LEU A 92 -19.97 -4.75 13.52
CA LEU A 92 -19.77 -3.30 13.46
C LEU A 92 -18.31 -2.89 13.72
N LEU A 93 -17.64 -3.50 14.70
CA LEU A 93 -16.22 -3.23 14.98
C LEU A 93 -15.33 -3.57 13.78
N THR A 94 -15.66 -4.64 13.06
CA THR A 94 -14.96 -5.05 11.83
C THR A 94 -15.28 -4.12 10.66
N ALA A 95 -16.56 -3.75 10.49
CA ALA A 95 -17.03 -2.88 9.41
C ALA A 95 -16.42 -1.46 9.51
N ILE A 96 -16.33 -0.90 10.71
CA ILE A 96 -15.76 0.45 10.92
C ILE A 96 -14.27 0.50 10.54
N LEU A 97 -13.51 -0.57 10.83
CA LEU A 97 -12.13 -0.68 10.37
C LEU A 97 -12.05 -0.67 8.84
N GLN A 98 -12.95 -1.42 8.17
CA GLN A 98 -13.00 -1.48 6.71
C GLN A 98 -13.35 -0.12 6.08
N ILE A 99 -14.34 0.58 6.65
CA ILE A 99 -14.72 1.94 6.22
C ILE A 99 -13.54 2.91 6.40
N GLY A 100 -12.87 2.86 7.55
CA GLY A 100 -11.65 3.63 7.79
C GLY A 100 -10.57 3.30 6.75
N GLY A 101 -10.38 2.01 6.44
CA GLY A 101 -9.45 1.53 5.42
C GLY A 101 -9.73 2.08 4.03
N TYR A 102 -11.00 2.11 3.61
CA TYR A 102 -11.39 2.71 2.32
C TYR A 102 -11.09 4.20 2.28
N LEU A 103 -11.42 4.95 3.33
CA LEU A 103 -11.10 6.38 3.43
C LEU A 103 -9.58 6.62 3.44
N GLY A 104 -8.83 5.80 4.19
CA GLY A 104 -7.38 5.84 4.26
C GLY A 104 -6.72 5.58 2.91
N SER A 105 -7.23 4.60 2.14
CA SER A 105 -6.73 4.28 0.80
C SER A 105 -7.05 5.39 -0.20
N LEU A 106 -8.24 5.98 -0.13
CA LEU A 106 -8.67 7.04 -1.05
C LEU A 106 -7.84 8.32 -0.85
N THR A 107 -7.58 8.65 0.42
CA THR A 107 -6.71 9.77 0.78
C THR A 107 -5.24 9.49 0.48
N ALA A 108 -4.79 8.24 0.57
CA ALA A 108 -3.41 7.83 0.25
C ALA A 108 -2.99 8.21 -1.17
N GLY A 109 -3.86 8.03 -2.17
CA GLY A 109 -3.58 8.40 -3.56
C GLY A 109 -3.32 9.90 -3.70
N LEU A 110 -4.23 10.72 -3.17
CA LEU A 110 -4.13 12.17 -3.22
C LEU A 110 -2.90 12.71 -2.47
N PHE A 111 -2.64 12.20 -1.27
CA PHE A 111 -1.47 12.61 -0.47
C PHE A 111 -0.16 12.02 -1.01
N GLY A 112 -0.19 10.93 -1.76
CA GLY A 112 1.01 10.32 -2.36
C GLY A 112 1.53 11.09 -3.58
N GLU A 113 0.65 11.81 -4.28
CA GLU A 113 1.01 12.67 -5.42
C GLU A 113 1.47 14.06 -4.96
N VAL A 114 0.81 14.63 -3.94
CA VAL A 114 1.11 15.97 -3.42
C VAL A 114 2.25 15.96 -2.40
N TYR A 115 2.34 14.92 -1.56
CA TYR A 115 3.34 14.78 -0.52
C TYR A 115 4.30 13.64 -0.85
N SER A 116 5.59 13.83 -0.54
CA SER A 116 6.61 12.79 -0.77
C SER A 116 6.19 11.46 -0.12
N ARG A 117 6.15 10.38 -0.92
CA ARG A 117 5.70 9.01 -0.55
C ARG A 117 6.13 8.53 0.84
N LYS A 118 7.38 8.83 1.22
CA LYS A 118 7.95 8.49 2.53
C LYS A 118 7.18 9.14 3.70
N HIS A 119 6.79 10.40 3.55
CA HIS A 119 6.06 11.14 4.57
C HIS A 119 4.63 10.62 4.73
N THR A 120 3.99 10.21 3.63
CA THR A 120 2.66 9.62 3.67
C THR A 120 2.67 8.22 4.30
N LEU A 121 3.77 7.47 4.14
CA LEU A 121 3.99 6.23 4.90
C LEU A 121 4.10 6.49 6.41
N MET A 122 4.86 7.53 6.80
CA MET A 122 5.01 7.90 8.21
C MET A 122 3.70 8.40 8.83
N SER A 123 2.90 9.17 8.10
CA SER A 123 1.59 9.62 8.59
C SER A 123 0.62 8.44 8.77
N GLY A 124 0.61 7.48 7.84
CA GLY A 124 -0.16 6.24 7.98
C GLY A 124 0.24 5.46 9.24
N ALA A 125 1.53 5.32 9.51
CA ALA A 125 2.03 4.66 10.72
C ALA A 125 1.59 5.40 12.01
N LEU A 126 1.64 6.73 12.02
CA LEU A 126 1.16 7.56 13.13
C LEU A 126 -0.33 7.31 13.43
N TRP A 127 -1.17 7.24 12.40
CA TRP A 127 -2.60 6.93 12.56
C TRP A 127 -2.83 5.54 13.17
N VAL A 128 -2.04 4.53 12.76
CA VAL A 128 -2.11 3.19 13.35
C VAL A 128 -1.72 3.20 14.82
N VAL A 129 -0.66 3.92 15.19
CA VAL A 129 -0.22 4.05 16.59
C VAL A 129 -1.29 4.73 17.43
N LEU A 130 -1.87 5.83 16.93
CA LEU A 130 -2.95 6.54 17.61
C LEU A 130 -4.18 5.64 17.81
N GLY A 131 -4.63 4.96 16.76
CA GLY A 131 -5.77 4.05 16.84
C GLY A 131 -5.55 2.86 17.79
N SER A 132 -4.32 2.32 17.80
CA SER A 132 -3.92 1.25 18.72
C SER A 132 -3.91 1.73 20.18
N PHE A 133 -3.42 2.96 20.43
CA PHE A 133 -3.43 3.57 21.76
C PHE A 133 -4.87 3.79 22.27
N LEU A 134 -5.77 4.27 21.41
CA LEU A 134 -7.19 4.41 21.73
C LEU A 134 -7.85 3.07 22.09
N CYS A 135 -7.52 2.00 21.36
CA CYS A 135 -8.03 0.66 21.67
C CYS A 135 -7.46 0.12 22.98
N ALA A 136 -6.15 0.32 23.24
CA ALA A 136 -5.50 -0.14 24.46
C ALA A 136 -6.04 0.59 25.71
N GLY A 137 -6.32 1.88 25.59
CA GLY A 137 -6.90 2.71 26.65
C GLY A 137 -8.43 2.67 26.73
N ALA A 138 -9.11 1.82 25.96
CA ALA A 138 -10.57 1.86 25.85
C ALA A 138 -11.25 1.58 27.20
N GLN A 139 -12.08 2.53 27.64
CA GLN A 139 -12.96 2.40 28.82
C GLN A 139 -14.40 2.09 28.41
N ASN A 140 -14.81 2.54 27.23
CA ASN A 140 -16.16 2.36 26.68
C ASN A 140 -16.09 1.82 25.23
N LEU A 141 -17.19 1.25 24.74
CA LEU A 141 -17.30 0.78 23.34
C LEU A 141 -17.02 1.87 22.29
N ALA A 142 -17.36 3.12 22.59
CA ALA A 142 -17.07 4.24 21.70
C ALA A 142 -15.56 4.43 21.43
N PHE A 143 -14.70 4.20 22.42
CA PHE A 143 -13.24 4.26 22.25
C PHE A 143 -12.73 3.13 21.36
N LEU A 144 -13.33 1.94 21.47
CA LEU A 144 -13.06 0.82 20.58
C LEU A 144 -13.45 1.14 19.14
N TYR A 145 -14.63 1.71 18.90
CA TYR A 145 -15.05 2.13 17.56
C TYR A 145 -14.15 3.22 16.98
N ALA A 146 -13.81 4.25 17.76
CA ALA A 146 -12.91 5.31 17.32
C ALA A 146 -11.50 4.77 17.02
N GLY A 147 -10.94 3.95 17.91
CA GLY A 147 -9.63 3.34 17.71
C GLY A 147 -9.59 2.45 16.48
N ARG A 148 -10.66 1.70 16.20
CA ARG A 148 -10.82 0.89 14.98
C ARG A 148 -10.86 1.73 13.72
N PHE A 149 -11.59 2.84 13.75
CA PHE A 149 -11.66 3.77 12.63
C PHE A 149 -10.28 4.35 12.30
N PHE A 150 -9.57 4.92 13.28
CA PHE A 150 -8.25 5.51 13.05
C PHE A 150 -7.18 4.48 12.66
N THR A 151 -7.22 3.30 13.26
CA THR A 151 -6.37 2.18 12.85
C THR A 151 -6.67 1.80 11.39
N GLY A 152 -7.94 1.71 11.01
CA GLY A 152 -8.38 1.46 9.65
C GLY A 152 -7.83 2.49 8.67
N VAL A 153 -7.97 3.79 8.96
CA VAL A 153 -7.42 4.88 8.15
C VAL A 153 -5.92 4.70 7.96
N GLY A 154 -5.16 4.50 9.04
CA GLY A 154 -3.72 4.33 8.95
C GLY A 154 -3.29 3.13 8.11
N VAL A 155 -3.87 1.95 8.36
CA VAL A 155 -3.53 0.73 7.61
C VAL A 155 -3.98 0.82 6.14
N GLY A 156 -5.12 1.44 5.86
CA GLY A 156 -5.59 1.70 4.50
C GLY A 156 -4.64 2.60 3.71
N THR A 157 -4.14 3.67 4.33
CA THR A 157 -3.13 4.55 3.73
C THR A 157 -1.81 3.81 3.47
N LEU A 158 -1.36 3.00 4.44
CA LEU A 158 -0.15 2.18 4.33
C LEU A 158 -0.25 1.14 3.19
N ALA A 159 -1.39 0.45 3.08
CA ALA A 159 -1.62 -0.53 2.03
C ALA A 159 -1.64 0.13 0.64
N GLY A 160 -2.41 1.22 0.47
CA GLY A 160 -2.52 1.91 -0.82
C GLY A 160 -1.18 2.43 -1.35
N ILE A 161 -0.40 3.11 -0.50
CA ILE A 161 0.93 3.62 -0.92
C ILE A 161 1.96 2.50 -1.00
N GLY A 162 1.88 1.47 -0.15
CA GLY A 162 2.77 0.33 -0.20
C GLY A 162 2.77 -0.34 -1.57
N PHE A 163 1.58 -0.58 -2.15
CA PHE A 163 1.46 -1.13 -3.50
C PHE A 163 1.99 -0.18 -4.57
N LEU A 164 1.67 1.13 -4.48
CA LEU A 164 2.14 2.12 -5.45
C LEU A 164 3.67 2.29 -5.41
N TYR A 165 4.26 2.28 -4.22
CA TYR A 165 5.71 2.37 -4.04
C TYR A 165 6.40 1.13 -4.60
N ASN A 166 5.84 -0.06 -4.35
CA ASN A 166 6.34 -1.30 -4.93
C ASN A 166 6.25 -1.30 -6.47
N ALA A 167 5.14 -0.81 -7.02
CA ALA A 167 4.93 -0.73 -8.48
C ALA A 167 5.91 0.24 -9.19
N GLU A 168 6.42 1.26 -8.50
CA GLU A 168 7.39 2.19 -9.07
C GLU A 168 8.85 1.78 -8.94
N LEU A 169 9.15 0.96 -7.94
CA LEU A 169 10.49 0.45 -7.70
C LEU A 169 10.74 -0.89 -8.39
N ALA A 170 9.67 -1.59 -8.77
CA ALA A 170 9.77 -2.78 -9.60
C ALA A 170 10.35 -2.41 -10.97
N PRO A 171 11.44 -3.07 -11.41
CA PRO A 171 11.92 -2.99 -12.78
C PRO A 171 10.77 -3.33 -13.76
N PRO A 172 10.68 -2.67 -14.93
CA PRO A 172 9.59 -2.86 -15.89
C PRO A 172 9.32 -4.33 -16.24
N GLU A 173 10.35 -5.19 -16.18
CA GLU A 173 10.26 -6.61 -16.53
C GLU A 173 9.67 -7.55 -15.44
N ILE A 174 9.47 -7.09 -14.19
CA ILE A 174 8.94 -7.93 -13.08
C ILE A 174 7.62 -7.39 -12.50
N ARG A 175 6.96 -6.49 -13.23
CA ARG A 175 5.78 -5.78 -12.78
C ARG A 175 4.52 -6.62 -13.05
N ASP A 176 4.26 -7.61 -12.20
CA ASP A 176 3.00 -8.37 -12.13
C ASP A 176 2.61 -8.67 -10.67
#